data_AF-A0A7X0PGH1-F1
#
_entry.id   AF-A0A7X0PGH1-F1
#
_cell.length_a   1.000
_cell.length_b   1.000
_cell.length_c   1.000
_cell.angle_alpha   90.00
_cell.angle_beta   90.00
_cell.angle_gamma   90.00
#
_symmetry.space_group_name_H-M   'P 1'
#
loop_
_entity.id
_entity.type
_entity.pdbx_description
1 polymer ?
#
loop_
_entity_poly.entity_id
_entity_poly.type
_entity_poly.pdbx_seq_one_letter_code
_entity_poly.pdbx_strand_id
1 'polypeptide(L)'
;MALTLPSSSTTSASNALAADVRSLNALKYEAGANNPQATKEAAKQFESLFMRELIKSMREATMKSGLLDSAGGNLSTDLLDQQLSVQMAGQPGGLSEAIARQLSRQMGGPDPTFSVPSTVSLSQVQRTAAARVAPGSTGSEPVGQAPKGRDGFVQHLSGTAEKVSQESGIPASFMLGQAGHETGWGKSEIKNADGSNSFNLFGIKAGKGWTGKVAEITTTEYINGTPRKVVAKFRAYDSYEDSFRDYARLIKESPRYEKAESVAQSGSAMDYASALQKAGYATDPEYARKLSGAINSVQRAQQQRAQA
;
A
#
# COMPACT_ATOMS: atom_id res chain seq x y z
N MET A 1 19.11 2.15 -72.16
CA MET A 1 18.89 1.43 -70.89
C MET A 1 18.34 2.42 -69.87
N ALA A 2 17.06 2.31 -69.50
CA ALA A 2 16.50 3.03 -68.36
C ALA A 2 15.46 2.12 -67.71
N LEU A 3 15.85 1.57 -66.56
CA LEU A 3 15.10 0.60 -65.79
C LEU A 3 14.18 1.34 -64.81
N THR A 4 12.90 1.02 -64.86
CA THR A 4 11.85 1.47 -63.94
C THR A 4 12.04 0.87 -62.54
N LEU A 5 11.94 1.69 -61.49
CA LEU A 5 11.80 1.26 -60.09
C LEU A 5 10.40 1.63 -59.57
N PRO A 6 9.68 0.72 -58.89
CA PRO A 6 8.43 1.05 -58.20
C PRO A 6 8.68 1.64 -56.81
N SER A 7 7.75 2.52 -56.42
CA SER A 7 7.66 3.22 -55.15
C SER A 7 7.37 2.28 -53.97
N SER A 8 8.07 2.45 -52.85
CA SER A 8 7.62 2.02 -51.52
C SER A 8 8.33 2.87 -50.47
N SER A 9 7.60 3.82 -49.90
CA SER A 9 8.04 4.64 -48.77
C SER A 9 7.80 3.88 -47.47
N THR A 10 8.86 3.29 -46.91
CA THR A 10 8.93 2.87 -45.50
C THR A 10 10.03 3.68 -44.82
N THR A 11 9.64 4.79 -44.19
CA THR A 11 10.55 5.57 -43.34
C THR A 11 10.77 4.79 -42.05
N SER A 12 11.87 4.04 -42.00
CA SER A 12 12.40 3.45 -40.77
C SER A 12 12.74 4.55 -39.76
N ALA A 13 11.89 4.73 -38.75
CA ALA A 13 12.11 5.59 -37.60
C ALA A 13 12.97 4.91 -36.53
N SER A 14 14.16 4.46 -36.93
CA SER A 14 15.17 3.94 -36.02
C SER A 14 16.35 4.90 -36.02
N ASN A 15 16.67 5.44 -34.84
CA ASN A 15 17.84 6.27 -34.49
C ASN A 15 17.75 7.82 -34.60
N ALA A 16 16.56 8.42 -34.61
CA ALA A 16 16.46 9.86 -34.39
C ALA A 16 16.37 10.20 -32.89
N LEU A 17 17.56 10.39 -32.31
CA LEU A 17 17.89 11.28 -31.19
C LEU A 17 17.30 11.03 -29.79
N ALA A 18 18.24 10.70 -28.92
CA ALA A 18 18.24 10.99 -27.50
C ALA A 18 17.75 12.42 -27.18
N ALA A 19 16.86 12.51 -26.20
CA ALA A 19 16.60 13.70 -25.39
C ALA A 19 16.14 14.97 -26.13
N ASP A 20 15.20 14.88 -27.08
CA ASP A 20 14.46 16.07 -27.52
C ASP A 20 13.18 16.23 -26.68
N VAL A 21 13.09 17.33 -25.91
CA VAL A 21 11.87 17.71 -25.17
C VAL A 21 10.67 17.87 -26.13
N ARG A 22 10.93 18.11 -27.42
CA ARG A 22 9.91 18.15 -28.47
C ARG A 22 9.39 16.77 -28.85
N SER A 23 10.21 15.72 -28.83
CA SER A 23 9.75 14.35 -29.07
C SER A 23 8.90 13.84 -27.91
N LEU A 24 9.19 14.25 -26.67
CA LEU A 24 8.36 13.98 -25.50
C LEU A 24 6.98 14.65 -25.57
N ASN A 25 6.90 15.89 -26.08
CA ASN A 25 5.60 16.56 -26.28
C ASN A 25 4.81 15.94 -27.44
N ALA A 26 5.47 15.50 -28.52
CA ALA A 26 4.82 14.75 -29.60
C ALA A 26 4.27 13.40 -29.10
N LEU A 27 5.07 12.63 -28.35
CA LEU A 27 4.66 11.36 -27.71
C LEU A 27 3.55 11.56 -26.67
N LYS A 28 3.52 12.68 -25.94
CA LYS A 28 2.43 13.00 -25.00
C LYS A 28 1.12 13.32 -25.73
N TYR A 29 1.18 13.97 -26.89
CA TYR A 29 0.02 14.24 -27.73
C TYR A 29 -0.51 12.96 -28.39
N GLU A 30 0.39 12.08 -28.83
CA GLU A 30 0.07 10.78 -29.43
C GLU A 30 -0.41 9.74 -28.39
N ALA A 31 0.13 9.78 -27.17
CA ALA A 31 -0.36 9.03 -26.02
C ALA A 31 -1.75 9.51 -25.59
N GLY A 32 -2.03 10.81 -25.65
CA GLY A 32 -3.37 11.37 -25.43
C GLY A 32 -4.44 10.86 -26.43
N ALA A 33 -4.03 10.26 -27.55
CA ALA A 33 -4.91 9.73 -28.59
C ALA A 33 -5.26 8.24 -28.43
N ASN A 34 -5.20 7.68 -27.21
CA ASN A 34 -5.55 6.27 -26.91
C ASN A 34 -4.71 5.23 -27.65
N ASN A 35 -3.42 5.48 -27.89
CA ASN A 35 -2.51 4.47 -28.43
C ASN A 35 -1.70 3.78 -27.30
N PRO A 36 -2.10 2.57 -26.86
CA PRO A 36 -1.44 1.87 -25.76
C PRO A 36 0.02 1.46 -26.07
N GLN A 37 0.39 1.37 -27.36
CA GLN A 37 1.77 1.09 -27.75
C GLN A 37 2.65 2.32 -27.58
N ALA A 38 2.15 3.53 -27.90
CA ALA A 38 2.89 4.77 -27.70
C ALA A 38 3.15 5.07 -26.21
N THR A 39 2.17 4.79 -25.34
CA THR A 39 2.34 4.93 -23.88
C THR A 39 3.40 3.99 -23.31
N LYS A 40 3.51 2.78 -23.88
CA LYS A 40 4.50 1.78 -23.44
C LYS A 40 5.91 2.17 -23.85
N GLU A 41 6.08 2.65 -25.09
CA GLU A 41 7.37 3.17 -25.55
C GLU A 41 7.80 4.42 -24.78
N ALA A 42 6.88 5.36 -24.51
CA ALA A 42 7.18 6.52 -23.68
C ALA A 42 7.63 6.14 -22.26
N ALA A 43 6.95 5.18 -21.62
CA ALA A 43 7.31 4.70 -20.28
C ALA A 43 8.67 3.99 -20.27
N LYS A 44 9.02 3.25 -21.33
CA LYS A 44 10.33 2.61 -21.49
C LYS A 44 11.46 3.64 -21.63
N GLN A 45 11.23 4.72 -22.39
CA GLN A 45 12.20 5.82 -22.53
C GLN A 45 12.37 6.59 -21.21
N PHE A 46 11.31 6.73 -20.42
CA PHE A 46 11.42 7.34 -19.09
C PHE A 46 12.19 6.45 -18.10
N GLU A 47 11.92 5.14 -18.10
CA GLU A 47 12.62 4.18 -17.25
C GLU A 47 14.12 4.12 -17.57
N SER A 48 14.53 4.17 -18.85
CA SER A 48 15.95 4.15 -19.21
C SER A 48 16.71 5.39 -18.69
N LEU A 49 16.07 6.56 -18.69
CA LEU A 49 16.64 7.78 -18.13
C LEU A 49 16.77 7.69 -16.60
N PHE A 50 15.76 7.14 -15.94
CA PHE A 50 15.77 6.95 -14.49
C PHE A 50 16.81 5.92 -14.05
N MET A 51 16.92 4.78 -14.75
CA MET A 51 17.95 3.77 -14.48
C MET A 51 19.36 4.32 -14.68
N ARG A 52 19.56 5.16 -15.69
CA ARG A 52 20.84 5.85 -15.90
C ARG A 52 21.20 6.74 -14.71
N GLU A 53 20.25 7.51 -14.19
CA GLU A 53 20.50 8.37 -13.03
C GLU A 53 20.73 7.58 -11.73
N LEU A 54 20.06 6.42 -11.58
CA LEU A 54 20.32 5.50 -10.47
C LEU A 54 21.72 4.88 -10.54
N ILE A 55 22.15 4.39 -11.71
CA ILE A 55 23.48 3.80 -11.87
C ILE A 55 24.56 4.87 -11.66
N LYS A 56 24.34 6.08 -12.19
CA LYS A 56 25.22 7.22 -12.00
C LYS A 56 25.33 7.63 -10.52
N SER A 57 24.20 7.78 -9.82
CA SER A 57 24.19 8.15 -8.39
C SER A 57 24.78 7.06 -7.48
N MET A 58 24.57 5.77 -7.79
CA MET A 58 25.24 4.66 -7.12
C MET A 58 26.76 4.70 -7.33
N ARG A 59 27.22 5.09 -8.52
CA ARG A 59 28.66 5.24 -8.80
C ARG A 59 29.27 6.43 -8.07
N GLU A 60 28.61 7.58 -8.10
CA GLU A 60 29.03 8.77 -7.33
C GLU A 60 29.07 8.49 -5.81
N ALA A 61 28.15 7.65 -5.31
CA ALA A 61 28.12 7.23 -3.92
C ALA A 61 29.19 6.18 -3.56
N THR A 62 29.64 5.36 -4.51
CA THR A 62 30.64 4.30 -4.28
C THR A 62 32.08 4.78 -4.52
N MET A 63 32.29 5.84 -5.31
CA MET A 63 33.61 6.41 -5.60
C MET A 63 34.02 7.53 -4.61
N LYS A 64 33.92 7.28 -3.30
CA LYS A 64 34.64 8.06 -2.27
C LYS A 64 35.93 7.37 -1.80
N SER A 65 36.44 6.39 -2.55
CA SER A 65 37.68 5.69 -2.21
C SER A 65 38.50 5.32 -3.46
N GLY A 66 39.58 6.08 -3.72
CA GLY A 66 40.79 5.57 -4.38
C GLY A 66 41.01 5.82 -5.87
N LEU A 67 41.75 6.89 -6.19
CA LEU A 67 43.01 6.88 -6.99
C LEU A 67 43.08 6.15 -8.36
N LEU A 68 42.00 6.06 -9.14
CA LEU A 68 42.03 5.63 -10.56
C LEU A 68 41.03 6.45 -11.41
N ASP A 69 41.16 7.77 -11.40
CA ASP A 69 40.40 8.67 -12.27
C ASP A 69 41.24 9.03 -13.50
N SER A 70 41.00 8.33 -14.61
CA SER A 70 41.54 8.73 -15.90
C SER A 70 40.37 9.03 -16.84
N ALA A 71 40.41 10.19 -17.50
CA ALA A 71 39.32 10.70 -18.34
C ALA A 71 38.90 9.75 -19.48
N GLY A 72 39.75 8.80 -19.89
CA GLY A 72 39.43 7.76 -20.87
C GLY A 72 38.57 6.60 -20.32
N GLY A 73 38.64 6.32 -19.02
CA GLY A 73 37.82 5.28 -18.37
C GLY A 73 36.35 5.69 -18.23
N ASN A 74 36.11 6.98 -18.02
CA ASN A 74 34.77 7.54 -17.82
C ASN A 74 33.90 7.41 -19.10
N LEU A 75 34.47 7.64 -20.29
CA LEU A 75 33.72 7.51 -21.55
C LEU A 75 33.33 6.05 -21.88
N SER A 76 34.25 5.09 -21.69
CA SER A 76 33.94 3.65 -21.89
C SER A 76 32.87 3.16 -20.91
N THR A 77 32.92 3.67 -19.69
CA THR A 77 31.97 3.30 -18.63
C THR A 77 30.59 3.91 -18.91
N ASP A 78 30.53 5.15 -19.38
CA ASP A 78 29.28 5.81 -19.76
C ASP A 78 28.56 5.08 -20.91
N LEU A 79 29.31 4.58 -21.91
CA LEU A 79 28.74 3.79 -23.00
C LEU A 79 28.22 2.43 -22.52
N LEU A 80 28.92 1.78 -21.58
CA LEU A 80 28.48 0.54 -20.96
C LEU A 80 27.17 0.76 -20.17
N ASP A 81 27.10 1.83 -19.38
CA ASP A 81 25.94 2.18 -18.56
C ASP A 81 24.73 2.55 -19.44
N GLN A 82 24.96 3.20 -20.59
CA GLN A 82 23.91 3.45 -21.58
C GLN A 82 23.33 2.14 -22.14
N GLN A 83 24.19 1.21 -22.54
CA GLN A 83 23.75 -0.07 -23.10
C GLN A 83 23.01 -0.92 -22.06
N LEU A 84 23.53 -0.96 -20.83
CA LEU A 84 22.91 -1.69 -19.72
C LEU A 84 21.55 -1.09 -19.35
N SER A 85 21.43 0.24 -19.30
CA SER A 85 20.16 0.93 -18.99
C SER A 85 19.08 0.65 -20.03
N VAL A 86 19.44 0.60 -21.33
CA VAL A 86 18.50 0.27 -22.41
C VAL A 86 18.06 -1.20 -22.36
N GLN A 87 18.97 -2.11 -21.98
CA GLN A 87 18.68 -3.54 -21.87
C GLN A 87 17.82 -3.87 -20.64
N MET A 88 17.97 -3.11 -19.55
CA MET A 88 17.16 -3.26 -18.34
C MET A 88 15.80 -2.57 -18.47
N ALA A 89 15.69 -1.50 -19.25
CA ALA A 89 14.43 -0.82 -19.53
C ALA A 89 13.51 -1.69 -20.40
N GLY A 90 12.25 -1.85 -19.97
CA GLY A 90 11.25 -2.63 -20.69
C GLY A 90 11.30 -4.14 -20.45
N GLN A 91 12.02 -4.62 -19.43
CA GLN A 91 11.88 -6.01 -18.97
C GLN A 91 10.47 -6.26 -18.40
N PRO A 92 9.89 -7.47 -18.60
CA PRO A 92 8.57 -7.81 -18.10
C PRO A 92 8.55 -7.76 -16.56
N GLY A 93 7.76 -6.83 -16.00
CA GLY A 93 7.68 -6.55 -14.57
C GLY A 93 8.46 -5.31 -14.09
N GLY A 94 9.11 -4.58 -15.00
CA GLY A 94 9.83 -3.34 -14.70
C GLY A 94 8.95 -2.12 -14.37
N LEU A 95 9.60 -1.03 -13.99
CA LEU A 95 8.97 0.25 -13.64
C LEU A 95 8.20 0.84 -14.83
N SER A 96 8.68 0.64 -16.06
CA SER A 96 7.97 1.11 -17.27
C SER A 96 6.58 0.49 -17.42
N GLU A 97 6.42 -0.78 -17.08
CA GLU A 97 5.12 -1.47 -17.14
C GLU A 97 4.20 -0.99 -16.01
N ALA A 98 4.74 -0.69 -14.82
CA ALA A 98 3.98 -0.08 -13.74
C ALA A 98 3.50 1.34 -14.08
N ILE A 99 4.37 2.16 -14.69
CA ILE A 99 4.06 3.52 -15.15
C ILE A 99 3.05 3.47 -16.30
N ALA A 100 3.24 2.59 -17.29
CA ALA A 100 2.32 2.42 -18.40
C ALA A 100 0.93 1.97 -17.91
N ARG A 101 0.87 1.05 -16.92
CA ARG A 101 -0.40 0.63 -16.29
C ARG A 101 -1.08 1.77 -15.56
N GLN A 102 -0.32 2.56 -14.79
CA GLN A 102 -0.89 3.68 -14.05
C GLN A 102 -1.39 4.80 -14.99
N LEU A 103 -0.64 5.09 -16.05
CA LEU A 103 -1.01 6.08 -17.06
C LEU A 103 -2.22 5.61 -17.88
N SER A 104 -2.27 4.32 -18.25
CA SER A 104 -3.41 3.72 -18.95
C SER A 104 -4.67 3.69 -18.08
N ARG A 105 -4.53 3.46 -16.77
CA ARG A 105 -5.63 3.54 -15.79
C ARG A 105 -6.16 4.96 -15.64
N GLN A 106 -5.27 5.96 -15.65
CA GLN A 106 -5.65 7.36 -15.57
C GLN A 106 -6.30 7.87 -16.87
N MET A 107 -6.05 7.21 -18.01
CA MET A 107 -6.65 7.52 -19.31
C MET A 107 -7.89 6.68 -19.67
N GLY A 108 -8.41 5.84 -18.77
CA GLY A 108 -9.67 5.14 -18.96
C GLY A 108 -9.64 3.92 -19.91
N GLY A 109 -8.47 3.28 -20.08
CA GLY A 109 -8.34 2.07 -20.90
C GLY A 109 -8.98 0.81 -20.25
N PRO A 110 -9.53 -0.13 -21.04
CA PRO A 110 -10.16 -1.34 -20.53
C PRO A 110 -9.13 -2.33 -19.94
N ASP A 111 -9.45 -2.90 -18.78
CA ASP A 111 -8.60 -3.86 -18.05
C ASP A 111 -8.35 -5.15 -18.87
N PRO A 112 -7.09 -5.51 -19.19
CA PRO A 112 -6.77 -6.89 -19.56
C PRO A 112 -6.72 -7.74 -18.29
N THR A 113 -7.70 -8.61 -18.13
CA THR A 113 -7.71 -9.68 -17.13
C THR A 113 -6.56 -10.65 -17.39
N PHE A 114 -5.63 -10.77 -16.44
CA PHE A 114 -4.73 -11.92 -16.37
C PHE A 114 -4.91 -12.63 -15.02
N SER A 115 -5.38 -13.86 -15.13
CA SER A 115 -5.47 -14.88 -14.10
C SER A 115 -4.06 -15.42 -13.79
N VAL A 116 -3.63 -15.33 -12.54
CA VAL A 116 -2.48 -16.12 -12.05
C VAL A 116 -2.98 -17.46 -11.52
N PRO A 117 -2.28 -18.58 -11.77
CA PRO A 117 -2.68 -19.88 -11.25
C PRO A 117 -2.43 -19.90 -9.74
N SER A 118 -3.50 -19.76 -8.96
CA SER A 118 -3.50 -20.19 -7.56
C SER A 118 -3.98 -21.63 -7.53
N THR A 119 -3.08 -22.55 -7.16
CA THR A 119 -3.41 -23.92 -6.79
C THR A 119 -4.22 -23.90 -5.49
N VAL A 120 -5.53 -23.73 -5.60
CA VAL A 120 -6.62 -24.47 -4.94
C VAL A 120 -7.89 -23.89 -5.55
N SER A 121 -8.40 -24.56 -6.59
CA SER A 121 -9.76 -24.33 -7.09
C SER A 121 -10.73 -25.11 -6.21
N LEU A 122 -11.66 -24.43 -5.56
CA LEU A 122 -13.02 -24.96 -5.40
C LEU A 122 -13.98 -23.98 -6.07
N SER A 123 -14.87 -24.56 -6.84
CA SER A 123 -15.58 -23.99 -7.97
C SER A 123 -16.65 -22.98 -7.56
N GLN A 124 -16.50 -21.77 -8.07
CA GLN A 124 -17.48 -20.99 -8.82
C GLN A 124 -18.96 -21.48 -8.75
N VAL A 125 -19.79 -20.73 -8.02
CA VAL A 125 -21.21 -20.54 -8.36
C VAL A 125 -21.47 -19.06 -8.59
N GLN A 126 -21.77 -18.78 -9.85
CA GLN A 126 -22.54 -17.69 -10.44
C GLN A 126 -22.92 -16.49 -9.55
N ARG A 127 -22.45 -15.30 -9.97
CA ARG A 127 -23.11 -14.03 -9.71
C ARG A 127 -24.23 -13.84 -10.73
N THR A 128 -25.44 -13.58 -10.25
CA THR A 128 -26.41 -12.73 -10.96
C THR A 128 -27.24 -11.99 -9.93
N ALA A 129 -27.06 -10.67 -9.86
CA ALA A 129 -28.15 -9.69 -9.78
C ALA A 129 -27.53 -8.31 -9.52
N ALA A 130 -27.49 -7.49 -10.57
CA ALA A 130 -27.52 -6.06 -10.41
C ALA A 130 -28.88 -5.68 -9.81
N ALA A 131 -28.87 -4.99 -8.67
CA ALA A 131 -30.05 -4.30 -8.16
C ALA A 131 -29.66 -2.88 -7.78
N ARG A 132 -30.35 -1.94 -8.42
CA ARG A 132 -30.31 -0.49 -8.20
C ARG A 132 -30.55 -0.19 -6.73
N VAL A 133 -29.75 0.70 -6.13
CA VAL A 133 -30.01 1.23 -4.79
C VAL A 133 -30.37 2.71 -4.92
N ALA A 134 -31.62 3.01 -4.58
CA ALA A 134 -32.13 4.35 -4.35
C ALA A 134 -31.54 4.93 -3.03
N PRO A 135 -31.42 6.25 -2.89
CA PRO A 135 -30.83 6.86 -1.70
C PRO A 135 -31.88 6.94 -0.57
N GLY A 136 -31.62 6.26 0.55
CA GLY A 136 -32.37 6.48 1.79
C GLY A 136 -32.54 5.23 2.65
N SER A 137 -31.54 4.90 3.47
CA SER A 137 -31.77 4.22 4.76
C SER A 137 -30.53 4.35 5.66
N THR A 138 -30.70 5.11 6.73
CA THR A 138 -29.84 5.16 7.91
C THR A 138 -29.75 3.78 8.60
N GLY A 139 -28.55 3.37 9.00
CA GLY A 139 -28.38 2.48 10.16
C GLY A 139 -28.38 0.97 9.90
N SER A 140 -27.50 0.47 9.05
CA SER A 140 -27.06 -0.92 9.12
C SER A 140 -25.62 -1.00 8.62
N GLU A 141 -24.68 -1.24 9.56
CA GLU A 141 -23.28 -1.50 9.21
C GLU A 141 -23.22 -2.67 8.21
N PRO A 142 -22.35 -2.62 7.19
CA PRO A 142 -22.13 -3.77 6.33
C PRO A 142 -21.61 -4.92 7.20
N VAL A 143 -22.42 -5.96 7.39
CA VAL A 143 -22.03 -7.22 8.02
C VAL A 143 -21.04 -7.91 7.07
N GLY A 144 -19.77 -7.54 7.14
CA GLY A 144 -18.77 -7.99 6.19
C GLY A 144 -17.35 -7.61 6.59
N GLN A 145 -16.39 -8.37 6.07
CA GLN A 145 -14.97 -8.12 6.27
C GLN A 145 -14.58 -6.71 5.78
N ALA A 146 -13.73 -6.01 6.53
CA ALA A 146 -13.28 -4.66 6.18
C ALA A 146 -12.63 -4.68 4.78
N PRO A 147 -12.92 -3.71 3.91
CA PRO A 147 -12.33 -3.66 2.59
C PRO A 147 -10.82 -3.50 2.68
N LYS A 148 -10.11 -4.16 1.76
CA LYS A 148 -8.64 -4.13 1.72
C LYS A 148 -8.15 -2.79 1.20
N GLY A 149 -7.11 -2.25 1.85
CA GLY A 149 -6.46 -1.01 1.43
C GLY A 149 -6.94 0.20 2.23
N ARG A 150 -6.06 1.18 2.38
CA ARG A 150 -6.21 2.28 3.34
C ARG A 150 -7.53 3.04 3.19
N ASP A 151 -7.82 3.54 1.99
CA ASP A 151 -8.93 4.49 1.81
C ASP A 151 -10.29 3.81 2.02
N GLY A 152 -10.45 2.59 1.49
CA GLY A 152 -11.64 1.77 1.73
C GLY A 152 -11.79 1.40 3.20
N PHE A 153 -10.70 0.98 3.86
CA PHE A 153 -10.70 0.61 5.28
C PHE A 153 -11.10 1.80 6.16
N VAL A 154 -10.47 2.96 5.94
CA VAL A 154 -10.82 4.21 6.63
C VAL A 154 -12.27 4.56 6.37
N GLN A 155 -12.73 4.54 5.11
CA GLN A 155 -14.11 4.87 4.76
C GLN A 155 -15.13 3.96 5.46
N HIS A 156 -14.87 2.66 5.50
CA HIS A 156 -15.77 1.68 6.08
C HIS A 156 -15.90 1.84 7.60
N LEU A 157 -14.79 2.10 8.29
CA LEU A 157 -14.76 2.14 9.76
C LEU A 157 -14.88 3.55 10.34
N SER A 158 -14.92 4.60 9.51
CA SER A 158 -14.97 6.01 9.98
C SER A 158 -16.15 6.25 10.92
N GLY A 159 -17.36 5.84 10.54
CA GLY A 159 -18.57 6.07 11.35
C GLY A 159 -18.49 5.37 12.71
N THR A 160 -18.03 4.12 12.73
CA THR A 160 -17.83 3.35 13.95
C THR A 160 -16.78 4.00 14.86
N ALA A 161 -15.64 4.41 14.28
CA ALA A 161 -14.56 5.05 15.03
C ALA A 161 -14.97 6.43 15.56
N GLU A 162 -15.75 7.21 14.82
CA GLU A 162 -16.29 8.51 15.26
C GLU A 162 -17.26 8.35 16.44
N LYS A 163 -18.16 7.36 16.36
CA LYS A 163 -19.08 7.03 17.46
C LYS A 163 -18.32 6.70 18.74
N VAL A 164 -17.35 5.78 18.67
CA VAL A 164 -16.55 5.41 19.84
C VAL A 164 -15.63 6.55 20.29
N SER A 165 -15.21 7.43 19.38
CA SER A 165 -14.43 8.62 19.71
C SER A 165 -15.21 9.58 20.60
N GLN A 166 -16.50 9.79 20.29
CA GLN A 166 -17.39 10.62 21.09
C GLN A 166 -17.62 10.04 22.50
N GLU A 167 -17.74 8.71 22.61
CA GLU A 167 -17.94 8.02 23.90
C GLU A 167 -16.67 8.01 24.76
N SER A 168 -15.51 7.78 24.15
CA SER A 168 -14.26 7.54 24.86
C SER A 168 -13.40 8.79 25.05
N GLY A 169 -13.52 9.76 24.15
CA GLY A 169 -12.62 10.90 24.02
C GLY A 169 -11.36 10.62 23.18
N ILE A 170 -11.07 9.37 22.81
CA ILE A 170 -9.89 9.06 21.98
C ILE A 170 -10.20 9.48 20.54
N PRO A 171 -9.33 10.24 19.84
CA PRO A 171 -9.60 10.66 18.47
C PRO A 171 -9.84 9.48 17.51
N ALA A 172 -10.88 9.57 16.68
CA ALA A 172 -11.22 8.52 15.70
C ALA A 172 -10.03 8.18 14.78
N SER A 173 -9.28 9.19 14.33
CA SER A 173 -8.10 8.99 13.49
C SER A 173 -6.99 8.19 14.17
N PHE A 174 -6.90 8.23 15.50
CA PHE A 174 -5.90 7.49 16.27
C PHE A 174 -6.27 6.02 16.31
N MET A 175 -7.53 5.72 16.64
CA MET A 175 -8.04 4.35 16.65
C MET A 175 -8.00 3.72 15.26
N LEU A 176 -8.40 4.45 14.22
CA LEU A 176 -8.31 3.99 12.82
C LEU A 176 -6.87 3.77 12.37
N GLY A 177 -5.95 4.67 12.74
CA GLY A 177 -4.53 4.53 12.42
C GLY A 177 -3.94 3.29 13.07
N GLN A 178 -4.31 3.01 14.32
CA GLN A 178 -3.88 1.81 15.03
C GLN A 178 -4.49 0.55 14.42
N ALA A 179 -5.81 0.49 14.22
CA ALA A 179 -6.47 -0.63 13.55
C ALA A 179 -5.89 -0.92 12.15
N GLY A 180 -5.59 0.13 11.38
CA GLY A 180 -4.94 0.03 10.08
C GLY A 180 -3.50 -0.48 10.17
N HIS A 181 -2.74 -0.06 11.19
CA HIS A 181 -1.40 -0.56 11.46
C HIS A 181 -1.40 -2.04 11.80
N GLU A 182 -2.26 -2.46 12.73
CA GLU A 182 -2.35 -3.84 13.24
C GLU A 182 -2.83 -4.82 12.17
N THR A 183 -3.82 -4.43 11.36
CA THR A 183 -4.41 -5.32 10.34
C THR A 183 -3.77 -5.18 8.96
N GLY A 184 -2.81 -4.27 8.80
CA GLY A 184 -2.29 -3.90 7.48
C GLY A 184 -3.37 -3.33 6.56
N TRP A 185 -4.28 -2.52 7.09
CA TRP A 185 -5.46 -1.95 6.41
C TRP A 185 -6.44 -3.04 5.92
N GLY A 186 -6.85 -3.92 6.84
CA GLY A 186 -7.81 -5.01 6.59
C GLY A 186 -7.26 -6.21 5.83
N LYS A 187 -5.93 -6.28 5.60
CA LYS A 187 -5.31 -7.38 4.84
C LYS A 187 -5.12 -8.64 5.69
N SER A 188 -4.85 -8.46 6.98
CA SER A 188 -4.48 -9.52 7.92
C SER A 188 -5.32 -9.42 9.19
N GLU A 189 -6.61 -9.78 9.08
CA GLU A 189 -7.49 -9.85 10.25
C GLU A 189 -7.44 -11.24 10.90
N ILE A 190 -7.63 -11.24 12.22
CA ILE A 190 -7.74 -12.45 13.03
C ILE A 190 -9.06 -13.13 12.67
N LYS A 191 -8.98 -14.38 12.25
CA LYS A 191 -10.15 -15.22 11.94
C LYS A 191 -10.41 -16.23 13.03
N ASN A 192 -11.67 -16.59 13.20
CA ASN A 192 -12.08 -17.73 14.02
C ASN A 192 -11.73 -19.04 13.30
N ALA A 193 -11.82 -20.17 14.01
CA ALA A 193 -11.50 -21.49 13.48
C ALA A 193 -12.38 -21.90 12.29
N ASP A 194 -13.62 -21.39 12.22
CA ASP A 194 -14.56 -21.58 11.11
C ASP A 194 -14.30 -20.65 9.91
N GLY A 195 -13.25 -19.81 9.98
CA GLY A 195 -12.89 -18.84 8.94
C GLY A 195 -13.68 -17.53 8.99
N SER A 196 -14.65 -17.38 9.89
CA SER A 196 -15.36 -16.12 10.12
C SER A 196 -14.42 -15.06 10.73
N ASN A 197 -14.79 -13.79 10.60
CA ASN A 197 -14.00 -12.71 11.18
C ASN A 197 -14.16 -12.69 12.70
N SER A 198 -13.07 -12.53 13.45
CA SER A 198 -13.14 -12.28 14.90
C SER A 198 -13.46 -10.83 15.23
N PHE A 199 -13.43 -9.94 14.23
CA PHE A 199 -13.57 -8.49 14.35
C PHE A 199 -12.50 -7.80 15.22
N ASN A 200 -11.46 -8.53 15.67
CA ASN A 200 -10.40 -7.99 16.50
C ASN A 200 -9.38 -7.19 15.67
N LEU A 201 -9.67 -5.90 15.51
CA LEU A 201 -8.84 -4.97 14.74
C LEU A 201 -7.52 -4.59 15.44
N PHE A 202 -7.44 -4.76 16.76
CA PHE A 202 -6.35 -4.25 17.59
C PHE A 202 -5.40 -5.33 18.10
N GLY A 203 -5.62 -6.59 17.71
CA GLY A 203 -4.80 -7.72 18.14
C GLY A 203 -4.84 -7.97 19.65
N ILE A 204 -5.93 -7.61 20.34
CA ILE A 204 -6.00 -7.71 21.80
C ILE A 204 -6.04 -9.18 22.21
N LYS A 205 -5.07 -9.59 23.04
CA LYS A 205 -4.98 -10.97 23.55
C LYS A 205 -6.10 -11.26 24.56
N ALA A 206 -6.58 -12.50 24.55
CA ALA A 206 -7.50 -13.02 25.55
C ALA A 206 -6.71 -13.43 26.81
N GLY A 207 -6.60 -12.50 27.77
CA GLY A 207 -5.95 -12.75 29.07
C GLY A 207 -6.86 -13.50 30.05
N LYS A 208 -6.34 -13.81 31.25
CA LYS A 208 -7.07 -14.58 32.28
C LYS A 208 -8.43 -13.99 32.70
N GLY A 209 -8.57 -12.66 32.63
CA GLY A 209 -9.83 -11.97 32.98
C GLY A 209 -10.83 -11.82 31.83
N TRP A 210 -10.49 -12.29 30.62
CA TRP A 210 -11.40 -12.24 29.47
C TRP A 210 -12.38 -13.41 29.51
N THR A 211 -13.67 -13.10 29.51
CA THR A 211 -14.77 -14.08 29.54
C THR A 211 -15.59 -14.12 28.25
N GLY A 212 -15.25 -13.28 27.27
CA GLY A 212 -15.92 -13.23 25.98
C GLY A 212 -15.42 -14.27 24.97
N LYS A 213 -15.83 -14.12 23.71
CA LYS A 213 -15.42 -15.01 22.62
C LYS A 213 -13.91 -14.94 22.38
N VAL A 214 -13.33 -16.04 21.90
CA VAL A 214 -11.90 -16.18 21.68
C VAL A 214 -11.64 -16.75 20.29
N ALA A 215 -10.72 -16.13 19.56
CA ALA A 215 -10.13 -16.66 18.34
C ALA A 215 -8.74 -17.23 18.66
N GLU A 216 -8.48 -18.47 18.23
CA GLU A 216 -7.20 -19.14 18.41
C GLU A 216 -6.43 -19.15 17.10
N ILE A 217 -5.21 -18.60 17.11
CA ILE A 217 -4.32 -18.59 15.94
C ILE A 217 -3.04 -19.32 16.30
N THR A 218 -2.67 -20.30 15.48
CA THR A 218 -1.38 -20.96 15.58
C THR A 218 -0.29 -20.08 14.96
N THR A 219 0.54 -19.46 15.80
CA THR A 219 1.69 -18.66 15.38
C THR A 219 2.98 -19.48 15.46
N THR A 220 4.02 -19.04 14.74
CA THR A 220 5.38 -19.55 14.94
C THR A 220 6.12 -18.53 15.78
N GLU A 221 6.39 -18.86 17.04
CA GLU A 221 7.20 -18.01 17.93
C GLU A 221 8.62 -18.55 18.02
N TYR A 222 9.60 -17.66 18.17
CA TYR A 222 10.98 -18.04 18.44
C TYR A 222 11.23 -18.02 19.95
N ILE A 223 11.26 -19.20 20.57
CA ILE A 223 11.54 -19.36 22.00
C ILE A 223 12.98 -19.83 22.13
N ASN A 224 13.84 -19.00 22.72
CA ASN A 224 15.29 -19.24 22.82
C ASN A 224 15.94 -19.52 21.45
N GLY A 225 15.56 -18.75 20.42
CA GLY A 225 16.07 -18.90 19.06
C GLY A 225 15.52 -20.09 18.26
N THR A 226 14.66 -20.93 18.85
CA THR A 226 14.06 -22.09 18.17
C THR A 226 12.61 -21.78 17.76
N PRO A 227 12.22 -21.98 16.48
CA PRO A 227 10.83 -21.78 16.06
C PRO A 227 9.94 -22.87 16.68
N ARG A 228 8.88 -22.45 17.37
CA ARG A 228 7.86 -23.33 17.94
C ARG A 228 6.48 -22.86 17.50
N LYS A 229 5.63 -23.81 17.12
CA LYS A 229 4.20 -23.54 16.91
C LYS A 229 3.54 -23.38 18.26
N VAL A 230 2.93 -22.23 18.49
CA VAL A 230 2.17 -21.97 19.71
C VAL A 230 0.80 -21.44 19.33
N VAL A 231 -0.18 -21.76 20.15
CA VAL A 231 -1.53 -21.22 20.00
C VAL A 231 -1.61 -19.91 20.77
N ALA A 232 -1.80 -18.81 20.04
CA ALA A 232 -2.11 -17.51 20.60
C ALA A 232 -3.63 -17.33 20.67
N LYS A 233 -4.12 -16.88 21.82
CA LYS A 233 -5.54 -16.59 22.04
C LYS A 233 -5.79 -15.09 21.97
N PHE A 234 -6.69 -14.70 21.07
CA PHE A 234 -7.12 -13.33 20.88
C PHE A 234 -8.59 -13.18 21.25
N ARG A 235 -8.97 -12.00 21.73
CA ARG A 235 -10.38 -11.68 21.92
C ARG A 235 -11.09 -11.75 20.56
N ALA A 236 -12.34 -12.16 20.56
CA ALA A 236 -13.23 -12.09 19.41
C ALA A 236 -14.49 -11.32 19.82
N TYR A 237 -15.09 -10.63 18.87
CA TYR A 237 -16.20 -9.72 19.08
C TYR A 237 -17.35 -10.04 18.13
N ASP A 238 -18.51 -9.42 18.36
CA ASP A 238 -19.67 -9.54 17.48
C ASP A 238 -19.65 -8.50 16.36
N SER A 239 -18.91 -7.40 16.54
CA SER A 239 -18.82 -6.30 15.59
C SER A 239 -17.48 -5.56 15.69
N TYR A 240 -17.19 -4.73 14.68
CA TYR A 240 -16.08 -3.80 14.77
C TYR A 240 -16.29 -2.76 15.87
N GLU A 241 -17.53 -2.30 16.10
CA GLU A 241 -17.87 -1.37 17.17
C GLU A 241 -17.44 -1.91 18.54
N ASP A 242 -17.69 -3.18 18.82
CA ASP A 242 -17.28 -3.84 20.06
C ASP A 242 -15.75 -3.89 20.20
N SER A 243 -15.03 -4.12 19.09
CA SER A 243 -13.56 -4.10 19.08
C SER A 243 -13.01 -2.69 19.39
N PHE A 244 -13.59 -1.65 18.78
CA PHE A 244 -13.23 -0.25 19.08
C PHE A 244 -13.52 0.11 20.53
N ARG A 245 -14.69 -0.28 21.07
CA ARG A 245 -15.04 -0.02 22.46
C ARG A 245 -14.13 -0.73 23.45
N ASP A 246 -13.80 -1.99 23.19
CA ASP A 246 -12.89 -2.76 24.07
C ASP A 246 -11.46 -2.19 24.03
N TYR A 247 -11.00 -1.74 22.86
CA TYR A 247 -9.75 -0.99 22.75
C TYR A 247 -9.79 0.32 23.54
N ALA A 248 -10.84 1.13 23.37
CA ALA A 248 -10.97 2.38 24.10
C ALA A 248 -11.00 2.15 25.62
N ARG A 249 -11.70 1.10 26.07
CA ARG A 249 -11.72 0.68 27.47
C ARG A 249 -10.32 0.31 27.96
N LEU A 250 -9.58 -0.50 27.20
CA LEU A 250 -8.21 -0.88 27.54
C LEU A 250 -7.30 0.33 27.75
N ILE A 251 -7.39 1.33 26.88
CA ILE A 251 -6.59 2.57 26.99
C ILE A 251 -7.01 3.41 28.19
N LYS A 252 -8.31 3.49 28.51
CA LYS A 252 -8.82 4.33 29.61
C LYS A 252 -8.69 3.70 30.99
N GLU A 253 -8.89 2.40 31.11
CA GLU A 253 -8.94 1.72 32.42
C GLU A 253 -7.58 1.22 32.88
N SER A 254 -6.57 1.16 32.00
CA SER A 254 -5.25 0.66 32.38
C SER A 254 -4.33 1.79 32.82
N PRO A 255 -3.85 1.82 34.08
CA PRO A 255 -2.95 2.88 34.56
C PRO A 255 -1.68 3.04 33.72
N ARG A 256 -1.22 1.95 33.09
CA ARG A 256 -0.06 1.98 32.18
C ARG A 256 -0.25 2.91 30.98
N TYR A 257 -1.50 3.17 30.56
CA TYR A 257 -1.82 3.96 29.37
C TYR A 257 -2.33 5.37 29.69
N GLU A 258 -2.34 5.80 30.96
CA GLU A 258 -2.75 7.16 31.37
C GLU A 258 -2.02 8.27 30.59
N LYS A 259 -0.71 8.08 30.34
CA LYS A 259 0.04 9.04 29.55
C LYS A 259 -0.42 9.08 28.08
N ALA A 260 -0.79 7.94 27.51
CA ALA A 260 -1.32 7.88 26.14
C ALA A 260 -2.72 8.49 26.06
N GLU A 261 -3.57 8.23 27.04
CA GLU A 261 -4.92 8.80 27.14
C GLU A 261 -4.88 10.34 27.26
N SER A 262 -4.04 10.87 28.15
CA SER A 262 -3.89 12.32 28.33
C SER A 262 -3.34 13.05 27.09
N VAL A 263 -2.40 12.44 26.36
CA VAL A 263 -1.87 13.05 25.11
C VAL A 263 -2.77 12.78 23.90
N ALA A 264 -3.72 11.85 23.97
CA ALA A 264 -4.67 11.64 22.87
C ALA A 264 -5.45 12.94 22.58
N GLN A 265 -5.73 13.73 23.61
CA GLN A 265 -6.40 15.03 23.49
C GLN A 265 -5.53 16.13 22.87
N SER A 266 -4.19 15.99 22.86
CA SER A 266 -3.32 17.02 22.28
C SER A 266 -3.33 17.01 20.75
N GLY A 267 -3.87 15.96 20.13
CA GLY A 267 -3.87 15.77 18.68
C GLY A 267 -2.52 15.33 18.09
N SER A 268 -1.47 15.21 18.91
CA SER A 268 -0.14 14.80 18.46
C SER A 268 -0.05 13.27 18.31
N ALA A 269 -0.07 12.81 17.06
CA ALA A 269 0.06 11.38 16.72
C ALA A 269 1.39 10.78 17.23
N MET A 270 2.48 11.56 17.21
CA MET A 270 3.79 11.08 17.66
C MET A 270 3.87 10.95 19.18
N ASP A 271 3.32 11.90 19.93
CA ASP A 271 3.32 11.83 21.39
C ASP A 271 2.45 10.66 21.89
N TYR A 272 1.29 10.48 21.26
CA TYR A 272 0.42 9.33 21.51
C TYR A 272 1.12 8.00 21.26
N ALA A 273 1.69 7.83 20.08
CA ALA A 273 2.38 6.60 19.70
C ALA A 273 3.61 6.34 20.59
N SER A 274 4.34 7.39 20.96
CA SER A 274 5.48 7.31 21.89
C SER A 274 5.06 6.92 23.30
N ALA A 275 3.93 7.44 23.79
CA ALA A 275 3.39 7.08 25.09
C ALA A 275 2.94 5.60 25.13
N LEU A 276 2.29 5.12 24.07
CA LEU A 276 1.93 3.70 23.94
C LEU A 276 3.18 2.79 23.90
N GLN A 277 4.22 3.18 23.17
CA GLN A 277 5.47 2.41 23.11
C GLN A 277 6.13 2.33 24.49
N LYS A 278 6.27 3.47 25.17
CA LYS A 278 6.84 3.55 26.53
C LYS A 278 6.04 2.74 27.54
N ALA A 279 4.71 2.70 27.38
CA ALA A 279 3.83 1.87 28.18
C ALA A 279 3.94 0.37 27.89
N GLY A 280 4.74 -0.04 26.88
CA GLY A 280 4.97 -1.43 26.50
C GLY A 280 3.85 -2.03 25.65
N TYR A 281 3.12 -1.22 24.88
CA TYR A 281 2.09 -1.75 23.96
C TYR A 281 2.71 -2.67 22.91
N ALA A 282 3.87 -2.28 22.36
CA ALA A 282 4.65 -3.06 21.43
C ALA A 282 6.15 -3.01 21.79
N THR A 283 6.88 -4.08 21.48
CA THR A 283 8.32 -4.19 21.71
C THR A 283 9.16 -3.72 20.51
N ASP A 284 8.52 -3.42 19.37
CA ASP A 284 9.20 -2.90 18.18
C ASP A 284 9.80 -1.51 18.47
N PRO A 285 11.12 -1.29 18.31
CA PRO A 285 11.74 0.02 18.53
C PRO A 285 11.18 1.11 17.61
N GLU A 286 10.68 0.74 16.43
CA GLU A 286 10.14 1.67 15.43
C GLU A 286 8.62 1.87 15.56
N TYR A 287 7.98 1.30 16.58
CA TYR A 287 6.52 1.30 16.75
C TYR A 287 5.94 2.72 16.71
N ALA A 288 6.47 3.65 17.50
CA ALA A 288 5.90 5.01 17.58
C ALA A 288 5.93 5.73 16.22
N ARG A 289 7.03 5.56 15.46
CA ARG A 289 7.18 6.14 14.13
C ARG A 289 6.20 5.52 13.13
N LYS A 290 6.05 4.20 13.15
CA LYS A 290 5.12 3.49 12.26
C LYS A 290 3.66 3.86 12.54
N LEU A 291 3.26 3.85 13.81
CA LEU A 291 1.91 4.18 14.23
C LEU A 291 1.58 5.65 13.95
N SER A 292 2.45 6.60 14.29
CA SER A 292 2.22 8.02 13.98
C SER A 292 2.08 8.25 12.47
N GLY A 293 2.88 7.55 11.65
CA GLY A 293 2.73 7.55 10.19
C GLY A 293 1.36 7.03 9.73
N ALA A 294 0.85 5.96 10.33
CA ALA A 294 -0.46 5.41 10.04
C ALA A 294 -1.58 6.40 10.42
N ILE A 295 -1.54 6.98 11.62
CA ILE A 295 -2.50 7.98 12.10
C ILE A 295 -2.53 9.20 11.16
N ASN A 296 -1.35 9.75 10.84
CA ASN A 296 -1.25 10.89 9.92
C ASN A 296 -1.81 10.57 8.53
N SER A 297 -1.69 9.31 8.09
CA SER A 297 -2.27 8.88 6.81
C SER A 297 -3.80 8.84 6.84
N VAL A 298 -4.41 8.47 7.97
CA VAL A 298 -5.86 8.54 8.17
C VAL A 298 -6.32 9.99 8.17
N GLN A 299 -5.64 10.86 8.91
CA GLN A 299 -5.98 12.29 8.96
C GLN A 299 -5.97 12.94 7.58
N ARG A 300 -4.94 12.64 6.75
CA ARG A 300 -4.90 13.10 5.36
C ARG A 300 -6.05 12.55 4.52
N ALA A 301 -6.39 11.26 4.66
CA ALA A 301 -7.50 10.67 3.93
C ALA A 301 -8.86 11.31 4.32
N GLN A 302 -9.04 11.65 5.60
CA GLN A 302 -10.23 12.36 6.07
C GLN A 302 -10.30 13.80 5.54
N GLN A 303 -9.17 14.52 5.55
CA GLN A 303 -9.09 15.89 5.02
C GLN A 303 -9.41 15.95 3.52
N GLN A 304 -8.90 15.01 2.73
CA GLN A 304 -9.18 14.93 1.29
C GLN A 304 -10.67 14.72 1.00
N ARG A 305 -11.37 13.99 1.88
CA ARG A 305 -12.81 13.74 1.75
C ARG A 305 -13.67 14.93 2.17
N ALA A 306 -13.21 15.74 3.11
CA ALA A 306 -13.90 16.96 3.51
C ALA A 306 -13.82 18.07 2.44
N GLN A 307 -12.89 17.95 1.48
CA GLN A 307 -12.66 18.91 0.40
C GLN A 307 -13.27 18.49 -0.95
N ALA A 308 -13.87 17.30 -1.03
CA ALA A 308 -14.49 16.74 -2.24
C ALA A 308 -16.02 16.83 -2.15
#